data_AF-A0AAJ1C105-F1
#
_entry.id   AF-A0AAJ1C105-F1
#
_cell.length_a   1.000
_cell.length_b   1.000
_cell.length_c   1.000
_cell.angle_alpha   90.00
_cell.angle_beta   90.00
_cell.angle_gamma   90.00
#
_symmetry.space_group_name_H-M   'P 1'
#
loop_
_entity.id
_entity.type
_entity.pdbx_description
1 polymer ?
#
loop_
_entity_poly.entity_id
_entity_poly.type
_entity_poly.pdbx_seq_one_letter_code
_entity_poly.pdbx_strand_id
1 'polypeptide(L)'
;MSGKKRGYAYDVDAWVQFHLLRLASFHPDTTKADLAVLAEIIQRYWGRFGNGWVTHEALGAMTGTSKATVIRAKRNLEQLGFITVVQAGRRGSATVYKPNFELVPEKGSKDDTETNGITHDTETDAIGVASDTSTGQFGITDDTPSYLQDRPTRAGSQIDREEPAPPTAPLSDGLTATGADGAGGFEELWKAYGHRQRKADARAAYEKAAPDSDLHGKMVEAAHAWHSAWAAQAKADAPRFTLAKWLEREEYECDPPTSFSPKERKPKPTKAAKAEPQPDNDNERGAPVLDVGPFSPIGTFDVTIVGGHVQADINGEKVTLLLKLSDGHGSMHDMEHVLYGQHSDSKIQARGQAFLRTLADCFGIESLTDTEQLNGHRVNCTVDQRFAISYRKAA
;
A
#
# COMPACT_ATOMS: atom_id res chain seq x y z
N MET A 1 -25.33 -17.76 -27.18
CA MET A 1 -24.09 -18.06 -26.43
C MET A 1 -23.87 -16.93 -25.44
N SER A 2 -24.17 -17.18 -24.16
CA SER A 2 -24.06 -16.19 -23.09
C SER A 2 -22.58 -15.94 -22.78
N GLY A 3 -22.12 -14.72 -23.05
CA GLY A 3 -20.76 -14.29 -22.75
C GLY A 3 -20.55 -14.30 -21.24
N LYS A 4 -19.79 -15.28 -20.74
CA LYS A 4 -19.26 -15.26 -19.38
C LYS A 4 -18.41 -14.01 -19.23
N LYS A 5 -18.98 -12.95 -18.65
CA LYS A 5 -18.23 -11.88 -18.02
C LYS A 5 -17.30 -12.56 -17.02
N ARG A 6 -15.99 -12.58 -17.30
CA ARG A 6 -14.98 -12.79 -16.26
C ARG A 6 -14.96 -11.52 -15.39
N GLY A 7 -16.03 -11.32 -14.63
CA GLY A 7 -16.02 -10.36 -13.54
C GLY A 7 -15.01 -10.88 -12.54
N TYR A 8 -14.01 -10.07 -12.22
CA TYR A 8 -13.22 -10.28 -11.01
C TYR A 8 -14.22 -10.32 -9.87
N ALA A 9 -14.50 -11.51 -9.34
CA ALA A 9 -15.67 -11.83 -8.53
C ALA A 9 -15.75 -11.12 -7.17
N TYR A 10 -14.93 -10.09 -6.95
CA TYR A 10 -14.81 -9.48 -5.64
C TYR A 10 -14.52 -7.99 -5.62
N ASP A 11 -14.32 -7.31 -6.76
CA ASP A 11 -14.26 -5.85 -6.72
C ASP A 11 -15.68 -5.33 -6.53
N VAL A 12 -15.93 -4.73 -5.38
CA VAL A 12 -17.27 -4.23 -5.01
C VAL A 12 -17.48 -2.93 -5.77
N ASP A 13 -18.58 -2.84 -6.52
CA ASP A 13 -18.89 -1.65 -7.32
C ASP A 13 -18.77 -0.38 -6.48
N ALA A 14 -18.13 0.66 -7.03
CA ALA A 14 -17.94 1.93 -6.32
C ALA A 14 -19.26 2.54 -5.82
N TRP A 15 -20.36 2.25 -6.50
CA TRP A 15 -21.71 2.63 -6.08
C TRP A 15 -22.11 1.99 -4.75
N VAL A 16 -21.80 0.70 -4.54
CA VAL A 16 -22.07 -0.03 -3.29
C VAL A 16 -21.21 0.52 -2.16
N GLN A 17 -19.93 0.76 -2.43
CA GLN A 17 -19.01 1.36 -1.48
C GLN A 17 -19.50 2.74 -0.99
N PHE A 18 -19.94 3.59 -1.92
CA PHE A 18 -20.51 4.89 -1.61
C PHE A 18 -21.83 4.81 -0.85
N HIS A 19 -22.72 3.88 -1.22
CA HIS A 19 -23.99 3.70 -0.52
C HIS A 19 -23.83 3.20 0.91
N LEU A 20 -22.87 2.31 1.18
CA LEU A 20 -22.56 1.90 2.55
C LEU A 20 -22.13 3.10 3.41
N LEU A 21 -21.27 3.95 2.87
CA LEU A 21 -20.83 5.18 3.55
C LEU A 21 -21.99 6.16 3.75
N ARG A 22 -22.90 6.26 2.77
CA ARG A 22 -24.10 7.09 2.84
C ARG A 22 -25.07 6.59 3.93
N LEU A 23 -25.31 5.28 4.00
CA LEU A 23 -26.13 4.66 5.05
C LEU A 23 -25.54 4.95 6.43
N ALA A 24 -24.23 4.79 6.59
CA ALA A 24 -23.56 5.17 7.83
C ALA A 24 -23.78 6.65 8.14
N SER A 25 -23.69 7.56 7.17
CA SER A 25 -23.85 9.00 7.41
C SER A 25 -25.24 9.44 7.87
N PHE A 26 -26.27 8.65 7.60
CA PHE A 26 -27.64 8.90 8.07
C PHE A 26 -27.98 8.20 9.39
N HIS A 27 -27.11 7.30 9.87
CA HIS A 27 -27.36 6.58 11.11
C HIS A 27 -27.15 7.52 12.32
N PRO A 28 -28.12 7.66 13.24
CA PRO A 28 -28.09 8.67 14.31
C PRO A 28 -26.92 8.49 15.28
N ASP A 29 -26.49 7.25 15.49
CA ASP A 29 -25.39 6.93 16.42
C ASP A 29 -24.00 7.02 15.80
N THR A 30 -23.89 7.42 14.53
CA THR A 30 -22.58 7.60 13.89
C THR A 30 -22.07 9.02 14.06
N THR A 31 -20.76 9.14 14.28
CA THR A 31 -20.07 10.43 14.36
C THR A 31 -19.23 10.68 13.11
N LYS A 32 -18.81 11.93 12.87
CA LYS A 32 -17.90 12.28 11.77
C LYS A 32 -16.59 11.47 11.80
N ALA A 33 -16.10 11.15 13.00
CA ALA A 33 -14.91 10.32 13.17
C ALA A 33 -15.15 8.87 12.71
N ASP A 34 -16.35 8.35 12.95
CA ASP A 34 -16.74 7.00 12.52
C ASP A 34 -16.83 6.93 11.00
N LEU A 35 -17.42 7.95 10.37
CA LEU A 35 -17.48 8.06 8.90
C LEU A 35 -16.09 8.16 8.27
N ALA A 36 -15.18 8.95 8.85
CA ALA A 36 -13.81 9.05 8.36
C ALA A 36 -13.06 7.71 8.46
N VAL A 37 -13.20 7.01 9.59
CA VAL A 37 -12.59 5.68 9.78
C VAL A 37 -13.20 4.65 8.82
N LEU A 38 -14.52 4.67 8.62
CA LEU A 38 -15.21 3.79 7.69
C LEU A 38 -14.77 4.02 6.24
N ALA A 39 -14.68 5.29 5.81
CA ALA A 39 -14.23 5.65 4.46
C ALA A 39 -12.82 5.10 4.17
N GLU A 40 -11.89 5.23 5.12
CA GLU A 40 -10.53 4.69 4.99
C GLU A 40 -10.49 3.16 4.95
N ILE A 41 -11.35 2.49 5.73
CA ILE A 41 -11.49 1.03 5.69
C ILE A 41 -12.01 0.58 4.31
N ILE A 42 -13.02 1.27 3.76
CA ILE A 42 -13.59 1.00 2.44
C ILE A 42 -12.57 1.26 1.33
N GLN A 43 -11.84 2.38 1.37
CA GLN A 43 -10.81 2.71 0.37
C GLN A 43 -9.68 1.68 0.31
N ARG A 44 -9.40 1.03 1.44
CA ARG A 44 -8.39 -0.04 1.56
C ARG A 44 -8.96 -1.44 1.38
N TYR A 45 -10.26 -1.57 1.09
CA TYR A 45 -10.88 -2.84 0.79
C TYR A 45 -10.25 -3.42 -0.48
N TRP A 46 -9.74 -4.65 -0.37
CA TRP A 46 -9.23 -5.36 -1.53
C TRP A 46 -10.16 -6.50 -1.86
N GLY A 47 -10.87 -6.34 -2.97
CA GLY A 47 -11.85 -7.30 -3.44
C GLY A 47 -11.35 -8.74 -3.40
N ARG A 48 -10.17 -9.00 -3.98
CA ARG A 48 -9.58 -10.35 -4.03
C ARG A 48 -9.62 -11.14 -2.71
N PHE A 49 -9.55 -10.46 -1.57
CA PHE A 49 -9.55 -11.09 -0.25
C PHE A 49 -10.80 -10.79 0.57
N GLY A 50 -11.73 -9.99 0.04
CA GLY A 50 -12.95 -9.59 0.72
C GLY A 50 -12.72 -8.77 1.99
N ASN A 51 -11.54 -8.14 2.14
CA ASN A 51 -11.12 -7.50 3.39
C ASN A 51 -10.23 -6.27 3.13
N GLY A 52 -10.21 -5.34 4.08
CA GLY A 52 -9.27 -4.22 4.16
C GLY A 52 -8.29 -4.38 5.32
N TRP A 53 -7.01 -4.07 5.09
CA TRP A 53 -5.96 -4.10 6.12
C TRP A 53 -5.49 -2.71 6.48
N VAL A 54 -5.61 -2.36 7.75
CA VAL A 54 -5.07 -1.10 8.25
C VAL A 54 -4.79 -1.17 9.75
N THR A 55 -3.69 -0.56 10.19
CA THR A 55 -3.38 -0.41 11.62
C THR A 55 -4.18 0.76 12.20
N HIS A 56 -4.45 0.73 13.52
CA HIS A 56 -5.14 1.86 14.17
C HIS A 56 -4.32 3.17 14.09
N GLU A 57 -2.98 3.06 14.03
CA GLU A 57 -2.08 4.21 13.89
C GLU A 57 -2.16 4.82 12.50
N ALA A 58 -2.21 4.00 11.45
CA ALA A 58 -2.42 4.49 10.09
C ALA A 58 -3.79 5.14 9.93
N LEU A 59 -4.86 4.52 10.46
CA LEU A 59 -6.20 5.12 10.48
C LEU A 59 -6.20 6.50 11.16
N GLY A 60 -5.54 6.62 12.31
CA GLY A 60 -5.45 7.90 13.02
C GLY A 60 -4.71 8.96 12.21
N ALA A 61 -3.59 8.59 11.58
CA ALA A 61 -2.80 9.50 10.75
C ALA A 61 -3.58 10.00 9.51
N MET A 62 -4.33 9.12 8.83
CA MET A 62 -5.07 9.48 7.61
C MET A 62 -6.32 10.29 7.91
N THR A 63 -7.06 9.89 8.96
CA THR A 63 -8.29 10.59 9.37
C THR A 63 -8.02 11.86 10.18
N GLY A 64 -6.78 12.11 10.59
CA GLY A 64 -6.43 13.20 11.51
C GLY A 64 -7.00 13.01 12.91
N THR A 65 -7.31 11.77 13.31
CA THR A 65 -7.91 11.45 14.61
C THR A 65 -6.95 10.72 15.54
N SER A 66 -7.19 10.83 16.85
CA SER A 66 -6.37 10.14 17.84
C SER A 66 -6.59 8.61 17.78
N LYS A 67 -5.57 7.83 18.17
CA LYS A 67 -5.69 6.37 18.28
C LYS A 67 -6.84 5.92 19.18
N ALA A 68 -7.12 6.67 20.26
CA ALA A 68 -8.25 6.39 21.15
C ALA A 68 -9.59 6.60 20.43
N THR A 69 -9.70 7.67 19.63
CA THR A 69 -10.87 7.96 18.79
C THR A 69 -11.08 6.85 17.76
N VAL A 70 -10.03 6.38 17.09
CA VAL A 70 -10.11 5.25 16.13
C VAL A 70 -10.60 3.97 16.81
N ILE A 71 -10.11 3.66 18.02
CA ILE A 71 -10.56 2.47 18.77
C ILE A 71 -12.04 2.59 19.14
N ARG A 72 -12.50 3.78 19.54
CA ARG A 72 -13.92 4.04 19.83
C ARG A 72 -14.76 3.90 18.56
N ALA A 73 -14.33 4.52 17.46
CA ALA A 73 -15.01 4.50 16.18
C ALA A 73 -15.15 3.08 15.63
N LYS A 74 -14.08 2.31 15.70
CA LYS A 74 -14.09 0.88 15.36
C LYS A 74 -15.18 0.13 16.13
N ARG A 75 -15.21 0.27 17.47
CA ARG A 75 -16.20 -0.42 18.32
C ARG A 75 -17.63 -0.01 17.95
N ASN A 76 -17.85 1.29 17.70
CA ASN A 76 -19.15 1.80 17.30
C ASN A 76 -19.59 1.23 15.95
N LEU A 77 -18.73 1.31 14.92
CA LEU A 77 -19.02 0.77 13.58
C LEU A 77 -19.24 -0.75 13.59
N GLU A 78 -18.55 -1.48 14.46
CA GLU A 78 -18.73 -2.91 14.66
C GLU A 78 -20.06 -3.22 15.36
N GLN A 79 -20.42 -2.46 16.39
CA GLN A 79 -21.71 -2.57 17.08
C GLN A 79 -22.89 -2.26 16.17
N LEU A 80 -22.75 -1.26 15.29
CA LEU A 80 -23.76 -0.88 14.30
C LEU A 80 -23.80 -1.80 13.08
N GLY A 81 -22.88 -2.77 12.98
CA GLY A 81 -22.86 -3.76 11.91
C GLY A 81 -22.32 -3.26 10.56
N PHE A 82 -21.77 -2.04 10.48
CA PHE A 82 -21.16 -1.50 9.25
C PHE A 82 -19.83 -2.19 8.90
N ILE A 83 -19.10 -2.68 9.90
CA ILE A 83 -17.86 -3.44 9.71
C ILE A 83 -17.85 -4.68 10.60
N THR A 84 -17.15 -5.72 10.16
CA THR A 84 -16.80 -6.88 10.99
C THR A 84 -15.28 -6.99 11.09
N VAL A 85 -14.77 -7.22 12.30
CA VAL A 85 -13.33 -7.39 12.52
C VAL A 85 -13.00 -8.87 12.37
N VAL A 86 -12.43 -9.24 11.22
CA VAL A 86 -12.07 -10.63 10.93
C VAL A 86 -10.86 -11.07 11.75
N GLN A 87 -9.88 -10.18 11.91
CA GLN A 87 -8.70 -10.45 12.71
C GLN A 87 -8.22 -9.17 13.39
N ALA A 88 -8.19 -9.20 14.72
CA ALA A 88 -7.66 -8.11 15.51
C ALA A 88 -6.13 -8.01 15.33
N GLY A 89 -5.65 -6.84 14.91
CA GLY A 89 -4.22 -6.57 14.82
C GLY A 89 -3.56 -6.60 16.21
N ARG A 90 -2.39 -7.23 16.30
CA ARG A 90 -1.48 -7.12 17.46
C ARG A 90 -0.55 -5.92 17.27
N ARG A 91 0.26 -5.60 18.28
CA ARG A 91 1.24 -4.50 18.22
C ARG A 91 2.11 -4.65 16.96
N GLY A 92 1.99 -3.70 16.03
CA GLY A 92 2.72 -3.69 14.76
C GLY A 92 2.08 -4.50 13.62
N SER A 93 0.93 -5.14 13.84
CA SER A 93 0.18 -5.87 12.80
C SER A 93 -1.11 -5.13 12.43
N ALA A 94 -1.48 -5.16 11.16
CA ALA A 94 -2.72 -4.57 10.69
C ALA A 94 -3.94 -5.33 11.25
N THR A 95 -5.01 -4.58 11.53
CA THR A 95 -6.33 -5.16 11.78
C THR A 95 -6.99 -5.46 10.43
N VAL A 96 -7.66 -6.59 10.33
CA VAL A 96 -8.41 -7.01 9.14
C VAL A 96 -9.87 -6.67 9.34
N TYR A 97 -10.40 -5.83 8.46
CA TYR A 97 -11.79 -5.37 8.47
C TYR A 97 -12.52 -5.91 7.25
N LYS A 98 -13.76 -6.34 7.46
CA LYS A 98 -14.71 -6.66 6.40
C LYS A 98 -15.84 -5.64 6.44
N PRO A 99 -15.94 -4.70 5.48
CA PRO A 99 -17.11 -3.83 5.38
C PRO A 99 -18.35 -4.68 5.06
N ASN A 100 -19.49 -4.33 5.68
CA ASN A 100 -20.73 -5.05 5.47
C ASN A 100 -21.51 -4.47 4.28
N PHE A 101 -21.10 -4.84 3.08
CA PHE A 101 -21.77 -4.39 1.85
C PHE A 101 -23.16 -4.99 1.64
N GLU A 102 -23.55 -6.00 2.41
CA GLU A 102 -24.89 -6.62 2.37
C GLU A 102 -25.98 -5.67 2.89
N LEU A 103 -25.60 -4.62 3.63
CA LEU A 103 -26.51 -3.56 4.06
C LEU A 103 -27.00 -2.68 2.90
N VAL A 104 -26.34 -2.74 1.74
CA VAL A 104 -26.69 -1.91 0.58
C VAL A 104 -27.70 -2.67 -0.30
N PRO A 105 -28.87 -2.08 -0.62
CA PRO A 105 -29.83 -2.69 -1.53
C PRO A 105 -29.22 -2.98 -2.90
N GLU A 106 -29.56 -4.11 -3.52
CA GLU A 106 -29.09 -4.42 -4.87
C GLU A 106 -29.62 -3.42 -5.89
N LYS A 107 -28.72 -2.94 -6.76
CA LYS A 107 -29.06 -1.98 -7.81
C LYS A 107 -30.05 -2.60 -8.80
N GLY A 108 -31.33 -2.28 -8.63
CA GLY A 108 -32.40 -2.65 -9.56
C GLY A 108 -33.30 -3.80 -9.12
N SER A 109 -33.35 -4.16 -7.82
CA SER A 109 -34.46 -4.98 -7.31
C SER A 109 -35.76 -4.18 -7.38
N LYS A 110 -36.46 -4.29 -8.51
CA LYS A 110 -37.87 -3.98 -8.63
C LYS A 110 -38.64 -5.07 -7.89
N ASP A 111 -38.96 -4.83 -6.63
CA ASP A 111 -40.26 -5.26 -6.15
C ASP A 111 -41.18 -4.04 -6.20
N ASP A 112 -42.26 -4.24 -6.94
CA ASP A 112 -43.27 -3.26 -7.27
C ASP A 112 -43.86 -2.61 -6.01
N THR A 113 -43.82 -1.28 -5.93
CA THR A 113 -45.08 -0.53 -5.84
C THR A 113 -44.87 0.90 -6.32
N GLU A 114 -45.62 1.24 -7.36
CA GLU A 114 -45.81 2.58 -7.87
C GLU A 114 -46.34 3.49 -6.75
N THR A 115 -45.62 4.54 -6.39
CA THR A 115 -46.29 5.83 -6.14
C THR A 115 -45.32 6.98 -6.36
N ASN A 116 -45.64 7.81 -7.36
CA ASN A 116 -45.04 9.12 -7.53
C ASN A 116 -45.25 9.95 -6.26
N GLY A 117 -44.18 10.31 -5.57
CA GLY A 117 -44.23 11.21 -4.44
C GLY A 117 -42.84 11.45 -3.88
N ILE A 118 -42.44 12.71 -3.80
CA ILE A 118 -41.25 13.13 -3.06
C ILE A 118 -41.50 12.75 -1.59
N THR A 119 -40.80 11.73 -1.11
CA THR A 119 -40.68 11.44 0.32
C THR A 119 -39.25 11.03 0.62
N HIS A 120 -38.50 11.98 1.18
CA HIS A 120 -37.57 11.65 2.26
C HIS A 120 -38.36 10.84 3.30
N ASP A 121 -37.74 9.81 3.88
CA ASP A 121 -38.26 8.89 4.91
C ASP A 121 -38.78 7.55 4.38
N THR A 122 -37.87 6.61 4.08
CA THR A 122 -38.10 5.14 4.20
C THR A 122 -36.80 4.33 4.04
N GLU A 123 -35.70 4.70 4.70
CA GLU A 123 -34.48 3.86 4.73
C GLU A 123 -34.14 3.30 6.13
N THR A 124 -34.91 3.65 7.17
CA THR A 124 -34.69 3.16 8.54
C THR A 124 -35.35 1.81 8.86
N ASP A 125 -36.28 1.31 8.04
CA ASP A 125 -37.03 0.08 8.33
C ASP A 125 -36.29 -1.23 7.95
N ALA A 126 -35.13 -1.13 7.30
CA ALA A 126 -34.32 -2.31 6.94
C ALA A 126 -33.40 -2.80 8.07
N ILE A 127 -33.28 -2.06 9.17
CA ILE A 127 -32.47 -2.46 10.32
C ILE A 127 -33.43 -3.05 11.35
N GLY A 128 -33.55 -4.38 11.35
CA GLY A 128 -34.35 -5.14 12.31
C GLY A 128 -33.91 -4.87 13.74
N VAL A 129 -34.51 -3.87 14.38
CA VAL A 129 -34.47 -3.68 15.83
C VAL A 129 -35.35 -4.75 16.43
N ALA A 130 -34.72 -5.80 16.95
CA ALA A 130 -35.33 -6.74 17.87
C ALA A 130 -35.83 -5.94 19.08
N SER A 131 -37.11 -5.57 19.02
CA SER A 131 -37.81 -4.82 20.06
C SER A 131 -38.25 -5.81 21.12
N ASP A 132 -37.33 -6.19 22.01
CA ASP A 132 -37.72 -6.82 23.26
C ASP A 132 -38.30 -5.75 24.18
N THR A 133 -39.52 -6.04 24.62
CA THR A 133 -40.39 -5.14 25.35
C THR A 133 -39.97 -5.13 26.82
N SER A 134 -39.62 -3.96 27.36
CA SER A 134 -39.79 -3.72 28.80
C SER A 134 -39.96 -2.24 29.09
N THR A 135 -41.23 -1.84 29.14
CA THR A 135 -41.72 -0.68 29.90
C THR A 135 -41.18 -0.70 31.32
N GLY A 136 -40.48 0.37 31.72
CA GLY A 136 -40.03 0.62 33.09
C GLY A 136 -39.91 2.12 33.32
N GLN A 137 -40.91 2.65 34.00
CA GLN A 137 -41.20 4.05 34.28
C GLN A 137 -40.40 4.55 35.51
N PHE A 138 -40.16 5.87 35.58
CA PHE A 138 -39.60 6.66 36.71
C PHE A 138 -38.08 6.57 36.93
N GLY A 139 -37.33 7.63 37.23
CA GLY A 139 -37.66 9.01 37.53
C GLY A 139 -36.37 9.84 37.65
N ILE A 140 -36.53 11.15 37.51
CA ILE A 140 -35.50 12.17 37.78
C ILE A 140 -35.20 12.16 39.28
N THR A 141 -33.92 12.05 39.64
CA THR A 141 -33.41 12.54 40.92
C THR A 141 -31.94 12.90 40.81
N ASP A 142 -31.64 14.15 41.17
CA ASP A 142 -30.31 14.70 41.41
C ASP A 142 -29.65 14.08 42.67
N ASP A 143 -28.34 14.26 42.73
CA ASP A 143 -27.45 14.30 43.91
C ASP A 143 -27.41 13.10 44.86
N THR A 144 -26.29 12.35 44.87
CA THR A 144 -25.25 12.41 45.94
C THR A 144 -24.05 11.49 45.63
N PRO A 145 -22.84 11.76 46.18
CA PRO A 145 -21.57 11.20 45.74
C PRO A 145 -21.28 9.85 46.39
N SER A 146 -20.58 8.96 45.69
CA SER A 146 -20.17 7.66 46.22
C SER A 146 -18.65 7.43 46.06
N TYR A 147 -17.97 7.68 47.17
CA TYR A 147 -16.86 6.96 47.78
C TYR A 147 -15.90 6.12 46.90
N LEU A 148 -14.63 6.52 47.01
CA LEU A 148 -13.45 5.67 46.94
C LEU A 148 -13.73 4.27 47.51
N GLN A 149 -13.56 3.24 46.68
CA GLN A 149 -13.17 1.93 47.19
C GLN A 149 -11.67 1.77 47.04
N ASP A 150 -11.02 1.74 48.20
CA ASP A 150 -9.63 1.39 48.41
C ASP A 150 -9.25 0.10 47.68
N ARG A 151 -8.05 0.14 47.10
CA ARG A 151 -7.33 -1.04 46.62
C ARG A 151 -7.21 -2.07 47.75
N PRO A 152 -7.58 -3.34 47.51
CA PRO A 152 -7.08 -4.42 48.34
C PRO A 152 -5.61 -4.68 47.99
N THR A 153 -4.73 -4.20 48.85
CA THR A 153 -3.37 -4.73 49.03
C THR A 153 -3.48 -6.22 49.36
N ARG A 154 -3.24 -7.10 48.38
CA ARG A 154 -2.96 -8.51 48.67
C ARG A 154 -1.46 -8.73 48.70
N ALA A 155 -0.92 -8.66 49.91
CA ALA A 155 0.27 -9.38 50.30
C ALA A 155 -0.01 -10.89 50.13
N GLY A 156 0.99 -11.64 49.63
CA GLY A 156 0.92 -13.10 49.55
C GLY A 156 0.89 -13.65 48.13
N SER A 157 2.00 -13.50 47.41
CA SER A 157 2.43 -14.48 46.42
C SER A 157 3.94 -14.58 46.53
N GLN A 158 4.36 -15.37 47.53
CA GLN A 158 5.67 -16.00 47.55
C GLN A 158 5.77 -16.83 46.28
N ILE A 159 6.57 -16.35 45.33
CA ILE A 159 7.12 -17.22 44.29
C ILE A 159 8.28 -17.90 44.97
N ASP A 160 8.12 -19.20 45.22
CA ASP A 160 9.18 -20.06 45.71
C ASP A 160 10.42 -19.89 44.85
N ARG A 161 11.48 -19.50 45.55
CA ARG A 161 12.85 -19.47 45.09
C ARG A 161 13.35 -20.91 45.16
N GLU A 162 13.12 -21.69 44.12
CA GLU A 162 13.90 -22.91 43.91
C GLU A 162 15.33 -22.48 43.54
N GLU A 163 16.22 -22.52 44.52
CA GLU A 163 17.67 -22.54 44.30
C GLU A 163 18.03 -23.86 43.60
N PRO A 164 18.57 -23.84 42.37
CA PRO A 164 19.20 -25.03 41.84
C PRO A 164 20.51 -25.26 42.61
N ALA A 165 20.54 -26.36 43.38
CA ALA A 165 21.76 -26.88 43.96
C ALA A 165 22.85 -27.10 42.88
N PRO A 166 24.14 -26.89 43.21
CA PRO A 166 25.23 -27.06 42.25
C PRO A 166 25.27 -28.51 41.74
N PRO A 167 25.36 -28.75 40.42
CA PRO A 167 25.46 -30.11 39.90
C PRO A 167 26.78 -30.73 40.35
N THR A 168 26.66 -31.81 41.12
CA THR A 168 27.76 -32.72 41.44
C THR A 168 28.17 -33.44 40.16
N ALA A 169 29.47 -33.48 39.89
CA ALA A 169 30.07 -34.08 38.70
C ALA A 169 29.75 -35.58 38.61
N PRO A 170 29.22 -36.08 37.47
CA PRO A 170 29.20 -37.51 37.21
C PRO A 170 30.59 -37.97 36.75
N LEU A 171 30.95 -39.15 37.27
CA LEU A 171 32.19 -39.87 37.09
C LEU A 171 32.57 -40.04 35.61
N SER A 172 33.87 -39.86 35.38
CA SER A 172 34.59 -40.28 34.19
C SER A 172 34.50 -41.79 34.01
N ASP A 173 33.71 -42.23 33.04
CA ASP A 173 33.86 -43.55 32.43
C ASP A 173 33.62 -43.47 30.93
N GLY A 174 34.61 -43.95 30.18
CA GLY A 174 34.69 -43.84 28.74
C GLY A 174 33.63 -44.68 28.03
N LEU A 175 32.89 -44.05 27.12
CA LEU A 175 32.06 -44.72 26.13
C LEU A 175 32.30 -44.06 24.77
N THR A 176 33.24 -44.69 24.07
CA THR A 176 33.34 -44.90 22.62
C THR A 176 32.35 -44.13 21.73
N ALA A 177 32.93 -43.31 20.84
CA ALA A 177 32.27 -42.75 19.67
C ALA A 177 31.68 -43.86 18.79
N THR A 178 30.35 -43.92 18.74
CA THR A 178 29.60 -44.54 17.64
C THR A 178 29.19 -43.44 16.67
N GLY A 179 29.78 -43.49 15.47
CA GLY A 179 29.44 -42.62 14.36
C GLY A 179 27.97 -42.74 13.98
N ALA A 180 27.32 -41.58 13.87
CA ALA A 180 26.14 -41.38 13.05
C ALA A 180 26.52 -40.37 11.97
N ASP A 181 27.05 -40.91 10.87
CA ASP A 181 27.33 -40.21 9.63
C ASP A 181 26.05 -39.53 9.11
N GLY A 182 26.16 -38.23 8.76
CA GLY A 182 25.17 -37.54 7.93
C GLY A 182 24.72 -36.15 8.38
N ALA A 183 24.89 -35.77 9.65
CA ALA A 183 24.37 -34.47 10.16
C ALA A 183 25.45 -33.43 10.54
N GLY A 184 26.74 -33.81 10.47
CA GLY A 184 27.85 -32.97 10.95
C GLY A 184 28.30 -31.86 9.99
N GLY A 185 28.31 -32.12 8.67
CA GLY A 185 28.96 -31.21 7.71
C GLY A 185 28.30 -29.84 7.59
N PHE A 186 26.97 -29.77 7.55
CA PHE A 186 26.29 -28.48 7.41
C PHE A 186 26.59 -27.50 8.56
N GLU A 187 26.63 -28.00 9.80
CA GLU A 187 26.90 -27.15 10.98
C GLU A 187 28.34 -26.64 11.00
N GLU A 188 29.28 -27.42 10.47
CA GLU A 188 30.68 -27.01 10.31
C GLU A 188 30.80 -25.87 9.30
N LEU A 189 30.20 -26.02 8.12
CA LEU A 189 30.16 -24.95 7.09
C LEU A 189 29.43 -23.69 7.58
N TRP A 190 28.31 -23.88 8.28
CA TRP A 190 27.52 -22.78 8.84
C TRP A 190 28.31 -21.97 9.87
N LYS A 191 29.11 -22.64 10.71
CA LYS A 191 30.01 -21.98 11.67
C LYS A 191 31.18 -21.30 10.97
N ALA A 192 31.77 -21.93 9.94
CA ALA A 192 32.91 -21.40 9.19
C ALA A 192 32.59 -20.08 8.46
N TYR A 193 31.38 -19.95 7.88
CA TYR A 193 30.97 -18.76 7.12
C TYR A 193 30.69 -17.52 8.00
N GLY A 194 30.30 -17.72 9.27
CA GLY A 194 30.12 -16.66 10.26
C GLY A 194 28.88 -15.74 10.10
N HIS A 195 28.27 -15.63 8.92
CA HIS A 195 27.06 -14.82 8.70
C HIS A 195 25.77 -15.63 8.91
N ARG A 196 25.28 -15.64 10.16
CA ARG A 196 24.20 -16.53 10.65
C ARG A 196 22.77 -16.06 10.32
N GLN A 197 22.46 -15.73 9.07
CA GLN A 197 21.10 -15.35 8.64
C GLN A 197 20.46 -16.42 7.74
N ARG A 198 19.17 -16.69 7.95
CA ARG A 198 18.35 -17.63 7.16
C ARG A 198 18.90 -19.07 7.15
N LYS A 199 19.05 -19.66 8.34
CA LYS A 199 19.57 -21.03 8.53
C LYS A 199 18.78 -22.10 7.76
N ALA A 200 17.45 -21.96 7.68
CA ALA A 200 16.59 -22.90 6.95
C ALA A 200 16.88 -22.90 5.44
N ASP A 201 16.97 -21.72 4.83
CA ASP A 201 17.29 -21.55 3.40
C ASP A 201 18.69 -22.09 3.09
N ALA A 202 19.65 -21.85 3.99
CA ALA A 202 21.02 -22.35 3.83
C ALA A 202 21.11 -23.88 3.93
N ARG A 203 20.31 -24.49 4.83
CA ARG A 203 20.23 -25.94 4.94
C ARG A 203 19.63 -26.57 3.69
N ALA A 204 18.56 -25.99 3.16
CA ALA A 204 17.95 -26.44 1.90
C ALA A 204 18.92 -26.32 0.71
N ALA A 205 19.70 -25.23 0.64
CA ALA A 205 20.72 -25.06 -0.40
C ALA A 205 21.87 -26.08 -0.27
N TYR A 206 22.29 -26.40 0.96
CA TYR A 206 23.32 -27.41 1.23
C TYR A 206 22.85 -28.83 0.88
N GLU A 207 21.63 -29.19 1.29
CA GLU A 207 21.02 -30.47 0.94
C GLU A 207 20.82 -30.59 -0.58
N LYS A 208 20.48 -29.49 -1.28
CA LYS A 208 20.38 -29.45 -2.75
C LYS A 208 21.74 -29.60 -3.44
N ALA A 209 22.79 -29.00 -2.88
CA ALA A 209 24.15 -29.12 -3.41
C ALA A 209 24.72 -30.54 -3.24
N ALA A 210 24.17 -31.33 -2.31
CA ALA A 210 24.55 -32.71 -2.01
C ALA A 210 26.08 -32.95 -2.06
N PRO A 211 26.87 -32.18 -1.28
CA PRO A 211 28.32 -32.21 -1.36
C PRO A 211 28.89 -33.54 -0.86
N ASP A 212 29.81 -34.12 -1.64
CA ASP A 212 30.65 -35.25 -1.20
C ASP A 212 31.68 -34.79 -0.16
N SER A 213 32.35 -35.71 0.56
CA SER A 213 33.29 -35.37 1.65
C SER A 213 34.40 -34.42 1.20
N ASP A 214 34.91 -34.61 -0.02
CA ASP A 214 35.97 -33.78 -0.59
C ASP A 214 35.47 -32.40 -1.01
N LEU A 215 34.23 -32.32 -1.49
CA LEU A 215 33.59 -31.06 -1.87
C LEU A 215 33.20 -30.27 -0.62
N HIS A 216 32.76 -30.97 0.44
CA HIS A 216 32.49 -30.38 1.75
C HIS A 216 33.74 -29.73 2.35
N GLY A 217 34.89 -30.41 2.32
CA GLY A 217 36.16 -29.86 2.79
C GLY A 217 36.54 -28.56 2.07
N LYS A 218 36.43 -28.54 0.74
CA LYS A 218 36.69 -27.33 -0.07
C LYS A 218 35.73 -26.18 0.27
N MET A 219 34.45 -26.48 0.51
CA MET A 219 33.48 -25.46 0.90
C MET A 219 33.79 -24.86 2.28
N VAL A 220 34.25 -25.67 3.24
CA VAL A 220 34.63 -25.19 4.58
C VAL A 220 35.88 -24.31 4.50
N GLU A 221 36.89 -24.70 3.72
CA GLU A 221 38.08 -23.88 3.48
C GLU A 221 37.73 -22.54 2.80
N ALA A 222 36.90 -22.58 1.75
CA ALA A 222 36.43 -21.38 1.07
C ALA A 222 35.60 -20.47 2.01
N ALA A 223 34.75 -21.05 2.85
CA ALA A 223 33.97 -20.31 3.84
C ALA A 223 34.89 -19.60 4.87
N HIS A 224 35.96 -20.25 5.32
CA HIS A 224 36.95 -19.63 6.19
C HIS A 224 37.73 -18.51 5.51
N ALA A 225 38.11 -18.69 4.24
CA ALA A 225 38.79 -17.66 3.45
C ALA A 225 37.89 -16.43 3.25
N TRP A 226 36.62 -16.65 2.94
CA TRP A 226 35.61 -15.59 2.81
C TRP A 226 35.35 -14.88 4.14
N HIS A 227 35.21 -15.61 5.24
CA HIS A 227 35.04 -15.01 6.56
C HIS A 227 36.24 -14.14 6.96
N SER A 228 37.46 -14.62 6.70
CA SER A 228 38.70 -13.90 7.00
C SER A 228 38.88 -12.65 6.15
N ALA A 229 38.59 -12.75 4.84
CA ALA A 229 38.63 -11.59 3.92
C ALA A 229 37.61 -10.52 4.34
N TRP A 230 36.41 -10.91 4.76
CA TRP A 230 35.41 -9.97 5.28
C TRP A 230 35.79 -9.36 6.62
N ALA A 231 36.37 -10.14 7.54
CA ALA A 231 36.87 -9.64 8.81
C ALA A 231 38.00 -8.59 8.61
N ALA A 232 38.87 -8.82 7.63
CA ALA A 232 39.96 -7.89 7.28
C ALA A 232 39.45 -6.53 6.73
N GLN A 233 38.23 -6.46 6.19
CA GLN A 233 37.68 -5.23 5.63
C GLN A 233 37.15 -4.24 6.67
N ALA A 234 37.01 -4.64 7.95
CA ALA A 234 36.59 -3.80 9.07
C ALA A 234 35.30 -2.96 8.85
N LYS A 235 34.44 -3.35 7.90
CA LYS A 235 33.15 -2.72 7.60
C LYS A 235 32.02 -3.64 8.07
N ALA A 236 31.41 -3.32 9.21
CA ALA A 236 30.33 -4.12 9.80
C ALA A 236 29.05 -4.13 8.93
N ASP A 237 28.79 -3.02 8.22
CA ASP A 237 27.53 -2.79 7.48
C ASP A 237 27.61 -3.11 5.97
N ALA A 238 28.72 -3.65 5.49
CA ALA A 238 28.83 -4.01 4.09
C ALA A 238 27.91 -5.22 3.79
N PRO A 239 27.08 -5.16 2.73
CA PRO A 239 26.13 -6.21 2.42
C PRO A 239 26.86 -7.51 2.08
N ARG A 240 26.69 -8.52 2.95
CA ARG A 240 27.22 -9.88 2.75
C ARG A 240 26.19 -10.74 2.05
N PHE A 241 26.65 -11.71 1.25
CA PHE A 241 25.75 -12.76 0.77
C PHE A 241 25.31 -13.64 1.95
N THR A 242 24.08 -14.15 1.90
CA THR A 242 23.62 -15.20 2.81
C THR A 242 24.20 -16.53 2.36
N LEU A 243 24.48 -17.47 3.28
CA LEU A 243 25.07 -18.77 2.92
C LEU A 243 24.26 -19.48 1.82
N ALA A 244 22.92 -19.37 1.84
CA ALA A 244 22.07 -19.91 0.78
C ALA A 244 22.44 -19.38 -0.62
N LYS A 245 22.70 -18.08 -0.78
CA LYS A 245 23.07 -17.47 -2.06
C LYS A 245 24.50 -17.80 -2.47
N TRP A 246 25.40 -17.93 -1.49
CA TRP A 246 26.78 -18.34 -1.71
C TRP A 246 26.85 -19.79 -2.23
N LEU A 247 26.03 -20.67 -1.65
CA LEU A 247 25.85 -22.06 -2.10
C LEU A 247 25.17 -22.16 -3.47
N GLU A 248 24.08 -21.42 -3.68
CA GLU A 248 23.33 -21.43 -4.96
C GLU A 248 24.14 -20.93 -6.16
N ARG A 249 25.12 -20.06 -5.92
CA ARG A 249 25.96 -19.47 -6.97
C ARG A 249 27.27 -20.20 -7.18
N GLU A 250 27.49 -21.29 -6.46
CA GLU A 250 28.74 -22.07 -6.51
C GLU A 250 29.98 -21.18 -6.23
N GLU A 251 29.81 -20.14 -5.39
CA GLU A 251 30.87 -19.17 -5.06
C GLU A 251 31.98 -19.81 -4.19
N TYR A 252 31.90 -21.11 -3.88
CA TYR A 252 32.97 -21.90 -3.26
C TYR A 252 34.14 -22.17 -4.22
N GLU A 253 33.98 -21.99 -5.53
CA GLU A 253 35.07 -22.05 -6.52
C GLU A 253 35.72 -20.68 -6.78
N CYS A 254 35.17 -19.60 -6.20
CA CYS A 254 35.64 -18.23 -6.42
C CYS A 254 36.45 -17.72 -5.22
N ASP A 255 37.58 -17.06 -5.53
CA ASP A 255 38.38 -16.34 -4.53
C ASP A 255 37.55 -15.22 -3.87
N PRO A 256 37.72 -15.01 -2.55
CA PRO A 256 36.96 -14.01 -1.82
C PRO A 256 37.28 -12.59 -2.32
N PRO A 257 36.28 -11.68 -2.34
CA PRO A 257 36.51 -10.31 -2.75
C PRO A 257 37.53 -9.62 -1.83
N THR A 258 38.68 -9.24 -2.39
CA THR A 258 39.83 -8.65 -1.67
C THR A 258 39.58 -7.23 -1.15
N SER A 259 38.55 -6.53 -1.65
CA SER A 259 38.12 -5.25 -1.07
C SER A 259 36.66 -4.91 -1.39
N PHE A 260 35.92 -4.43 -0.39
CA PHE A 260 34.67 -3.70 -0.64
C PHE A 260 35.02 -2.31 -1.18
N SER A 261 35.15 -2.22 -2.51
CA SER A 261 34.88 -0.97 -3.21
C SER A 261 33.36 -0.80 -3.20
N PRO A 262 32.80 0.27 -2.60
CA PRO A 262 31.43 0.64 -2.94
C PRO A 262 31.40 0.67 -4.46
N LYS A 263 30.45 -0.05 -5.06
CA LYS A 263 30.28 -0.06 -6.51
C LYS A 263 29.99 1.38 -6.89
N GLU A 264 31.04 2.14 -7.22
CA GLU A 264 30.92 3.38 -7.96
C GLU A 264 30.12 2.96 -9.18
N ARG A 265 28.87 3.40 -9.21
CA ARG A 265 28.09 3.38 -10.44
C ARG A 265 28.94 4.20 -11.40
N LYS A 266 29.74 3.51 -12.24
CA LYS A 266 30.28 4.12 -13.45
C LYS A 266 29.10 4.88 -14.07
N PRO A 267 29.19 6.20 -14.28
CA PRO A 267 28.18 6.89 -15.05
C PRO A 267 28.08 6.12 -16.36
N LYS A 268 26.88 5.60 -16.64
CA LYS A 268 26.58 4.91 -17.88
C LYS A 268 27.07 5.85 -18.98
N PRO A 269 27.98 5.42 -19.88
CA PRO A 269 28.53 6.31 -20.89
C PRO A 269 27.35 6.95 -21.61
N THR A 270 27.36 8.28 -21.64
CA THR A 270 26.40 9.12 -22.34
C THR A 270 26.42 8.64 -23.78
N LYS A 271 25.40 7.85 -24.14
CA LYS A 271 25.18 7.43 -25.51
C LYS A 271 24.93 8.71 -26.27
N ALA A 272 25.83 9.04 -27.19
CA ALA A 272 25.66 10.17 -28.10
C ALA A 272 24.23 10.15 -28.65
N ALA A 273 23.61 11.32 -28.65
CA ALA A 273 22.23 11.54 -29.05
C ALA A 273 21.99 10.90 -30.41
N LYS A 274 21.39 9.71 -30.39
CA LYS A 274 20.66 9.18 -31.53
C LYS A 274 19.36 9.97 -31.49
N ALA A 275 19.12 10.80 -32.51
CA ALA A 275 17.89 11.54 -32.70
C ALA A 275 16.70 10.67 -32.27
N GLU A 276 15.94 11.14 -31.28
CA GLU A 276 14.76 10.42 -30.81
C GLU A 276 13.80 10.29 -32.00
N PRO A 277 13.46 9.07 -32.45
CA PRO A 277 12.21 8.90 -33.17
C PRO A 277 11.09 9.31 -32.21
N GLN A 278 10.10 10.05 -32.72
CA GLN A 278 8.86 10.35 -32.02
C GLN A 278 8.40 9.10 -31.25
N PRO A 279 7.99 9.21 -29.97
CA PRO A 279 7.52 8.04 -29.25
C PRO A 279 6.30 7.50 -29.99
N ASP A 280 6.49 6.29 -30.52
CA ASP A 280 5.41 5.41 -30.91
C ASP A 280 4.54 5.17 -29.66
N ASN A 281 3.25 5.11 -29.88
CA ASN A 281 2.21 5.03 -28.85
C ASN A 281 2.21 3.63 -28.19
N ASP A 282 3.27 3.30 -27.47
CA ASP A 282 3.45 1.99 -26.84
C ASP A 282 2.66 1.91 -25.53
N ASN A 283 1.55 1.17 -25.59
CA ASN A 283 0.61 0.80 -24.52
C ASN A 283 1.23 -0.10 -23.42
N GLU A 284 2.50 0.09 -23.04
CA GLU A 284 3.10 -0.70 -21.96
C GLU A 284 2.74 -0.15 -20.57
N ARG A 285 2.37 -1.08 -19.68
CA ARG A 285 1.82 -0.84 -18.33
C ARG A 285 2.90 -0.40 -17.33
N GLY A 286 3.45 0.79 -17.54
CA GLY A 286 4.33 1.46 -16.57
C GLY A 286 3.56 2.05 -15.38
N ALA A 287 4.27 2.53 -14.36
CA ALA A 287 3.66 3.22 -13.22
C ALA A 287 2.77 4.40 -13.67
N PRO A 288 1.61 4.64 -13.04
CA PRO A 288 0.70 5.70 -13.44
C PRO A 288 1.39 7.06 -13.32
N VAL A 289 1.20 7.89 -14.33
CA VAL A 289 1.82 9.22 -14.45
C VAL A 289 0.90 10.30 -13.89
N LEU A 290 -0.42 10.11 -14.03
CA LEU A 290 -1.47 10.93 -13.42
C LEU A 290 -1.40 12.43 -13.80
N ASP A 291 -1.11 12.73 -15.07
CA ASP A 291 -1.21 14.12 -15.57
C ASP A 291 -2.68 14.59 -15.58
N VAL A 292 -3.60 13.65 -15.80
CA VAL A 292 -5.05 13.85 -15.73
C VAL A 292 -5.68 12.96 -14.66
N GLY A 293 -6.88 13.33 -14.21
CA GLY A 293 -7.60 12.58 -13.18
C GLY A 293 -7.90 11.12 -13.57
N PRO A 294 -8.12 10.23 -12.58
CA PRO A 294 -8.38 8.80 -12.82
C PRO A 294 -9.69 8.51 -13.57
N PHE A 295 -10.57 9.52 -13.67
CA PHE A 295 -11.83 9.45 -14.39
C PHE A 295 -11.76 10.04 -15.81
N SER A 296 -10.59 10.53 -16.22
CA SER A 296 -10.40 11.04 -17.57
C SER A 296 -10.49 9.91 -18.60
N PRO A 297 -11.18 10.14 -19.73
CA PRO A 297 -11.32 9.12 -20.75
C PRO A 297 -9.96 8.83 -21.42
N ILE A 298 -9.71 7.56 -21.74
CA ILE A 298 -8.50 7.10 -22.42
C ILE A 298 -8.75 7.12 -23.93
N GLY A 299 -7.81 7.63 -24.71
CA GLY A 299 -7.92 7.73 -26.15
C GLY A 299 -7.48 9.08 -26.70
N THR A 300 -7.84 9.34 -27.96
CA THR A 300 -7.53 10.58 -28.66
C THR A 300 -8.81 11.38 -28.86
N PHE A 301 -8.77 12.67 -28.50
CA PHE A 301 -9.93 13.55 -28.48
C PHE A 301 -9.57 14.92 -29.04
N ASP A 302 -10.52 15.55 -29.72
CA ASP A 302 -10.43 16.98 -29.99
C ASP A 302 -10.92 17.73 -28.76
N VAL A 303 -10.06 18.59 -28.22
CA VAL A 303 -10.34 19.36 -27.01
C VAL A 303 -10.23 20.84 -27.28
N THR A 304 -11.09 21.61 -26.63
CA THR A 304 -10.99 23.07 -26.55
C THR A 304 -10.54 23.43 -25.14
N ILE A 305 -9.49 24.24 -25.01
CA ILE A 305 -9.08 24.78 -23.72
C ILE A 305 -10.07 25.88 -23.37
N VAL A 306 -10.83 25.71 -22.28
CA VAL A 306 -11.89 26.65 -21.88
C VAL A 306 -11.47 27.56 -20.73
N GLY A 307 -10.38 27.22 -20.05
CA GLY A 307 -9.83 28.01 -18.97
C GLY A 307 -8.46 27.50 -18.55
N GLY A 308 -7.71 28.38 -17.89
CA GLY A 308 -6.48 28.05 -17.19
C GLY A 308 -6.42 28.88 -15.91
N HIS A 309 -5.89 28.30 -14.84
CA HIS A 309 -5.57 29.05 -13.64
C HIS A 309 -4.21 28.65 -13.09
N VAL A 310 -3.51 29.64 -12.55
CA VAL A 310 -2.21 29.46 -11.89
C VAL A 310 -2.40 29.63 -10.40
N GLN A 311 -1.95 28.65 -9.62
CA GLN A 311 -1.99 28.67 -8.16
C GLN A 311 -0.58 28.49 -7.59
N ALA A 312 -0.20 29.35 -6.66
CA ALA A 312 1.00 29.15 -5.86
C ALA A 312 0.80 27.99 -4.87
N ASP A 313 1.76 27.08 -4.84
CA ASP A 313 1.80 25.90 -3.98
C ASP A 313 3.13 25.88 -3.21
N ILE A 314 3.22 25.06 -2.17
CA ILE A 314 4.44 24.90 -1.34
C ILE A 314 5.67 24.49 -2.16
N ASN A 315 5.45 23.88 -3.33
CA ASN A 315 6.50 23.37 -4.20
C ASN A 315 6.75 24.25 -5.45
N GLY A 316 5.98 25.32 -5.67
CA GLY A 316 6.13 26.21 -6.83
C GLY A 316 4.80 26.74 -7.39
N GLU A 317 4.73 26.94 -8.70
CA GLU A 317 3.54 27.43 -9.40
C GLU A 317 2.87 26.29 -10.16
N LYS A 318 1.69 25.90 -9.70
CA LYS A 318 0.83 24.90 -10.32
C LYS A 318 -0.08 25.55 -11.34
N VAL A 319 -0.13 24.99 -12.54
CA VAL A 319 -1.00 25.42 -13.64
C VAL A 319 -2.03 24.32 -13.87
N THR A 320 -3.30 24.69 -13.83
CA THR A 320 -4.41 23.79 -14.14
C THR A 320 -5.10 24.27 -15.40
N LEU A 321 -5.19 23.40 -16.40
CA LEU A 321 -5.90 23.65 -17.65
C LEU A 321 -7.23 22.91 -17.66
N LEU A 322 -8.30 23.63 -17.98
CA LEU A 322 -9.65 23.09 -18.16
C LEU A 322 -9.86 22.75 -19.63
N LEU A 323 -10.04 21.46 -19.91
CA LEU A 323 -10.17 20.90 -21.25
C LEU A 323 -11.59 20.42 -21.45
N LYS A 324 -12.25 20.94 -22.48
CA LYS A 324 -13.58 20.51 -22.88
C LYS A 324 -13.48 19.59 -24.08
N LEU A 325 -13.85 18.33 -23.88
CA LEU A 325 -13.83 17.32 -24.94
C LEU A 325 -15.05 17.50 -25.84
N SER A 326 -14.83 17.52 -27.15
CA SER A 326 -15.89 17.28 -28.13
C SER A 326 -15.80 15.83 -28.57
N ASP A 327 -16.56 14.94 -27.93
CA ASP A 327 -16.88 13.69 -28.59
C ASP A 327 -17.93 13.98 -29.67
N GLY A 328 -17.79 13.39 -30.85
CA GLY A 328 -18.77 13.57 -31.94
C GLY A 328 -20.19 13.08 -31.60
N HIS A 329 -20.45 12.68 -30.35
CA HIS A 329 -21.70 12.17 -29.82
C HIS A 329 -22.46 13.18 -28.93
N GLY A 330 -21.92 14.39 -28.74
CA GLY A 330 -22.61 15.47 -28.02
C GLY A 330 -22.55 15.36 -26.49
N SER A 331 -21.74 14.44 -25.94
CA SER A 331 -21.45 14.41 -24.51
C SER A 331 -20.23 15.29 -24.24
N MET A 332 -20.42 16.36 -23.46
CA MET A 332 -19.33 17.22 -23.03
C MET A 332 -18.72 16.61 -21.77
N HIS A 333 -17.50 16.10 -21.90
CA HIS A 333 -16.67 15.74 -20.76
C HIS A 333 -15.71 16.88 -20.46
N ASP A 334 -15.69 17.32 -19.20
CA ASP A 334 -14.70 18.27 -18.71
C ASP A 334 -13.55 17.48 -18.09
N MET A 335 -12.32 17.84 -18.47
CA MET A 335 -11.09 17.22 -18.00
C MET A 335 -10.14 18.29 -17.50
N GLU A 336 -9.51 18.03 -16.36
CA GLU A 336 -8.46 18.88 -15.81
C GLU A 336 -7.09 18.26 -16.11
N HIS A 337 -6.19 19.05 -16.67
CA HIS A 337 -4.77 18.71 -16.76
C HIS A 337 -4.00 19.61 -15.80
N VAL A 338 -3.29 18.99 -14.87
CA VAL A 338 -2.46 19.67 -13.88
C VAL A 338 -0.99 19.53 -14.24
N LEU A 339 -0.29 20.65 -14.35
CA LEU A 339 1.17 20.69 -14.57
C LEU A 339 1.82 21.77 -13.69
N TYR A 340 3.14 21.78 -13.62
CA TYR A 340 3.88 22.80 -12.88
C TYR A 340 4.66 23.72 -13.82
N GLY A 341 4.32 25.02 -13.80
CA GLY A 341 5.09 26.04 -14.51
C GLY A 341 6.43 26.30 -13.81
N GLN A 342 6.42 26.34 -12.49
CA GLN A 342 7.62 26.40 -11.64
C GLN A 342 7.53 25.31 -10.58
N HIS A 343 8.64 24.60 -10.32
CA HIS A 343 8.67 23.56 -9.29
C HIS A 343 10.07 23.42 -8.70
N SER A 344 10.18 23.05 -7.43
CA SER A 344 11.47 22.82 -6.74
C SER A 344 12.28 21.66 -7.34
N ASP A 345 11.60 20.60 -7.81
CA ASP A 345 12.18 19.53 -8.62
C ASP A 345 12.32 19.95 -10.10
N SER A 346 13.57 20.01 -10.57
CA SER A 346 13.92 20.40 -11.95
C SER A 346 13.32 19.49 -13.02
N LYS A 347 13.07 18.20 -12.74
CA LYS A 347 12.46 17.27 -13.70
C LYS A 347 10.99 17.56 -13.91
N ILE A 348 10.27 17.83 -12.82
CA ILE A 348 8.84 18.17 -12.85
C ILE A 348 8.66 19.52 -13.55
N GLN A 349 9.50 20.51 -13.21
CA GLN A 349 9.52 21.80 -13.89
C GLN A 349 9.82 21.66 -15.38
N ALA A 350 10.86 20.91 -15.77
CA ALA A 350 11.21 20.71 -17.17
C ALA A 350 10.08 20.06 -17.97
N ARG A 351 9.37 19.10 -17.37
CA ARG A 351 8.21 18.45 -17.97
C ARG A 351 7.04 19.42 -18.15
N GLY A 352 6.67 20.18 -17.11
CA GLY A 352 5.59 21.16 -17.21
C GLY A 352 5.89 22.25 -18.24
N GLN A 353 7.13 22.74 -18.28
CA GLN A 353 7.58 23.69 -19.30
C GLN A 353 7.57 23.09 -20.72
N ALA A 354 7.88 21.80 -20.88
CA ALA A 354 7.76 21.13 -22.17
C ALA A 354 6.31 21.05 -22.66
N PHE A 355 5.34 20.81 -21.76
CA PHE A 355 3.92 20.85 -22.09
C PHE A 355 3.46 22.24 -22.53
N LEU A 356 3.83 23.28 -21.78
CA LEU A 356 3.47 24.65 -22.13
C LEU A 356 4.04 25.08 -23.49
N ARG A 357 5.29 24.69 -23.80
CA ARG A 357 5.88 24.92 -25.13
C ARG A 357 5.15 24.17 -26.22
N THR A 358 4.82 22.89 -26.00
CA THR A 358 4.08 22.09 -26.98
C THR A 358 2.73 22.73 -27.31
N LEU A 359 2.02 23.25 -26.30
CA LEU A 359 0.77 23.98 -26.49
C LEU A 359 0.97 25.30 -27.24
N ALA A 360 1.97 26.09 -26.84
CA ALA A 360 2.32 27.34 -27.54
C ALA A 360 2.65 27.09 -29.02
N ASP A 361 3.42 26.04 -29.32
CA ASP A 361 3.75 25.62 -30.68
C ASP A 361 2.51 25.16 -31.48
N CYS A 362 1.59 24.42 -30.83
CA CYS A 362 0.33 24.01 -31.45
C CYS A 362 -0.52 25.21 -31.86
N PHE A 363 -0.46 26.30 -31.10
CA PHE A 363 -1.27 27.51 -31.32
C PHE A 363 -0.53 28.62 -32.08
N GLY A 364 0.77 28.46 -32.32
CA GLY A 364 1.60 29.50 -32.96
C GLY A 364 1.86 30.72 -32.06
N ILE A 365 1.88 30.52 -30.74
CA ILE A 365 2.17 31.57 -29.75
C ILE A 365 3.68 31.61 -29.53
N GLU A 366 4.33 32.73 -29.86
CA GLU A 366 5.80 32.87 -29.74
C GLU A 366 6.30 32.85 -28.28
N SER A 367 5.51 33.41 -27.37
CA SER A 367 5.84 33.49 -25.95
C SER A 367 4.57 33.44 -25.12
N LEU A 368 4.45 32.43 -24.27
CA LEU A 368 3.32 32.26 -23.36
C LEU A 368 3.58 33.03 -22.06
N THR A 369 2.90 34.15 -21.88
CA THR A 369 3.00 34.96 -20.65
C THR A 369 1.85 34.71 -19.68
N ASP A 370 0.70 34.28 -20.20
CA ASP A 370 -0.51 34.02 -19.42
C ASP A 370 -1.23 32.78 -19.96
N THR A 371 -1.78 31.97 -19.05
CA THR A 371 -2.62 30.83 -19.38
C THR A 371 -3.91 31.22 -20.11
N GLU A 372 -4.40 32.45 -19.95
CA GLU A 372 -5.57 32.93 -20.70
C GLU A 372 -5.33 32.96 -22.22
N GLN A 373 -4.08 33.07 -22.67
CA GLN A 373 -3.71 33.02 -24.09
C GLN A 373 -3.99 31.65 -24.73
N LEU A 374 -4.20 30.61 -23.92
CA LEU A 374 -4.55 29.28 -24.39
C LEU A 374 -6.07 29.10 -24.56
N ASN A 375 -6.89 30.00 -23.99
CA ASN A 375 -8.35 29.85 -23.96
C ASN A 375 -8.96 29.99 -25.37
N GLY A 376 -9.95 29.14 -25.65
CA GLY A 376 -10.65 29.09 -26.93
C GLY A 376 -9.90 28.33 -28.04
N HIS A 377 -8.62 27.98 -27.82
CA HIS A 377 -7.85 27.21 -28.79
C HIS A 377 -8.22 25.73 -28.77
N ARG A 378 -8.22 25.14 -29.98
CA ARG A 378 -8.49 23.72 -30.21
C ARG A 378 -7.19 22.96 -30.42
N VAL A 379 -7.05 21.83 -29.74
CA VAL A 379 -5.88 20.95 -29.83
C VAL A 379 -6.35 19.51 -29.81
N ASN A 380 -5.61 18.63 -30.47
CA ASN A 380 -5.84 17.21 -30.37
C ASN A 380 -5.07 16.68 -29.16
N CYS A 381 -5.76 15.98 -28.27
CA CYS A 381 -5.25 15.49 -27.00
C CYS A 381 -5.29 13.96 -27.00
N THR A 382 -4.21 13.31 -26.59
CA THR A 382 -4.16 11.85 -26.38
C THR A 382 -3.86 11.53 -24.92
N VAL A 383 -4.72 10.74 -24.29
CA VAL A 383 -4.58 10.23 -22.93
C VAL A 383 -4.31 8.72 -22.99
N ASP A 384 -3.21 8.27 -22.40
CA ASP A 384 -2.81 6.87 -22.38
C ASP A 384 -3.39 6.09 -21.17
N GLN A 385 -3.11 4.78 -21.10
CA GLN A 385 -3.56 3.92 -19.99
C GLN A 385 -2.90 4.24 -18.63
N ARG A 386 -1.88 5.10 -18.62
CA ARG A 386 -1.16 5.57 -17.44
C ARG A 386 -1.63 6.96 -17.01
N PHE A 387 -2.68 7.49 -17.64
CA PHE A 387 -3.17 8.86 -17.47
C PHE A 387 -2.11 9.92 -17.78
N ALA A 388 -1.17 9.60 -18.68
CA ALA A 388 -0.28 10.58 -19.27
C ALA A 388 -1.01 11.25 -20.45
N ILE A 389 -0.88 12.58 -20.51
CA ILE A 389 -1.49 13.38 -21.57
C ILE A 389 -0.43 13.84 -22.56
N SER A 390 -0.80 13.97 -23.83
CA SER A 390 0.02 14.56 -24.88
C SER A 390 -0.83 15.38 -25.84
N TYR A 391 -0.23 16.43 -26.41
CA TYR A 391 -0.90 17.37 -27.30
C TYR A 391 -0.32 17.34 -28.70
N ARG A 392 -1.18 17.49 -29.70
CA ARG A 392 -0.81 17.67 -31.11
C ARG A 392 -1.71 18.74 -31.74
N LYS A 393 -1.15 19.47 -32.71
CA LYS A 393 -1.90 20.48 -33.45
C LYS A 393 -3.14 19.84 -34.09
N ALA A 394 -4.32 20.43 -33.89
CA ALA A 394 -5.54 20.01 -34.56
C ALA A 394 -5.39 20.22 -36.07
N ALA A 395 -5.81 19.23 -36.87
CA ALA A 395 -5.69 19.23 -38.33
C ALA A 395 -6.63 20.23 -39.00
#